data_AF-A0A0Q4FVR7-F1
#
_entry.id   AF-A0A0Q4FVR7-F1
#
_cell.length_a   1.000
_cell.length_b   1.000
_cell.length_c   1.000
_cell.angle_alpha   90.00
_cell.angle_beta   90.00
_cell.angle_gamma   90.00
#
_symmetry.space_group_name_H-M   'P 1'
#
loop_
_entity.id
_entity.type
_entity.pdbx_description
1 polymer ?
#
loop_
_entity_poly.entity_id
_entity_poly.type
_entity_poly.pdbx_seq_one_letter_code
_entity_poly.pdbx_strand_id
1 'polypeptide(L)'
;MVSAVNGLAEVVLGLQTRLVDAAFAAGVPRVIASDYALDFTRTTPGRNRNLDLRRAFMARIDAAPIRATSILNGAFADLLAGQAPIVLPRTRRVLHWGSAEREGCSPLDNHRYPDVAFTPAQTILRSAYTRG
;
A
#
# COMPACT_ATOMS: atom_id res chain seq x y z
N MET A 1 7.13 13.56 -13.47
CA MET A 1 5.97 12.76 -13.92
C MET A 1 5.38 12.03 -12.73
N VAL A 2 4.07 11.85 -12.70
CA VAL A 2 3.37 11.01 -11.71
C VAL A 2 2.64 9.90 -12.47
N SER A 3 2.84 8.66 -12.07
CA SER A 3 2.16 7.49 -12.62
C SER A 3 1.09 7.01 -11.64
N ALA A 4 -0.13 6.78 -12.13
CA ALA A 4 -1.25 6.24 -11.35
C ALA A 4 -1.91 5.03 -12.07
N VAL A 5 -1.13 4.31 -12.90
CA VAL A 5 -1.63 3.14 -13.62
C VAL A 5 -1.95 2.00 -12.66
N ASN A 6 -3.02 1.26 -12.94
CA ASN A 6 -3.42 0.09 -12.15
C ASN A 6 -3.71 -1.09 -13.08
N GLY A 7 -3.20 -2.26 -12.72
CA GLY A 7 -3.41 -3.49 -13.48
C GLY A 7 -2.48 -4.61 -13.01
N LEU A 8 -2.33 -5.62 -13.87
CA LEU A 8 -1.44 -6.76 -13.64
C LEU A 8 -0.05 -6.51 -14.27
N ALA A 9 0.73 -7.57 -14.48
CA ALA A 9 2.13 -7.49 -14.91
C ALA A 9 2.33 -6.62 -16.15
N GLU A 10 1.47 -6.75 -17.17
CA GLU A 10 1.58 -5.94 -18.40
C GLU A 10 1.50 -4.44 -18.12
N VAL A 11 0.66 -4.01 -17.17
CA VAL A 11 0.47 -2.61 -16.82
C VAL A 11 1.56 -2.14 -15.87
N VAL A 12 1.75 -2.85 -14.75
CA VAL A 12 2.65 -2.43 -13.67
C VAL A 12 4.11 -2.53 -14.10
N LEU A 13 4.47 -3.58 -14.85
CA LEU A 13 5.83 -3.79 -15.32
C LEU A 13 6.04 -3.28 -16.74
N GLY A 14 5.10 -3.53 -17.66
CA GLY A 14 5.27 -3.18 -19.07
C GLY A 14 4.99 -1.71 -19.36
N LEU A 15 3.74 -1.28 -19.20
CA LEU A 15 3.32 0.10 -19.48
C LEU A 15 4.11 1.09 -18.61
N GLN A 16 4.26 0.82 -17.33
CA GLN A 16 4.94 1.75 -16.44
C GLN A 16 6.43 1.92 -16.76
N THR A 17 7.13 0.86 -17.17
CA THR A 17 8.53 0.98 -17.66
C THR A 17 8.58 1.90 -18.87
N ARG A 18 7.68 1.72 -19.85
CA ARG A 18 7.62 2.61 -21.03
C ARG A 18 7.36 4.07 -20.66
N LEU A 19 6.53 4.33 -19.65
CA LEU A 19 6.30 5.70 -19.14
C LEU A 19 7.56 6.30 -18.51
N VAL A 20 8.33 5.51 -17.75
CA VAL A 20 9.61 5.93 -17.17
C VAL A 20 10.63 6.25 -18.25
N ASP A 21 10.78 5.36 -19.23
CA ASP A 21 11.70 5.55 -20.36
C ASP A 21 11.36 6.82 -21.15
N ALA A 22 10.07 7.03 -21.44
CA ALA A 22 9.59 8.24 -22.10
C ALA A 22 9.82 9.50 -21.25
N ALA A 23 9.63 9.43 -19.93
CA ALA A 23 9.88 10.55 -19.03
C ALA A 23 11.37 10.93 -19.01
N PHE A 24 12.26 9.94 -18.98
CA PHE A 24 13.70 10.17 -19.09
C PHE A 24 14.07 10.82 -20.43
N ALA A 25 13.59 10.26 -21.55
CA ALA A 25 13.83 10.82 -22.88
C ALA A 25 13.31 12.25 -23.04
N ALA A 26 12.21 12.61 -22.36
CA ALA A 26 11.66 13.95 -22.33
C ALA A 26 12.38 14.91 -21.36
N GLY A 27 13.46 14.48 -20.70
CA GLY A 27 14.22 15.32 -19.76
C GLY A 27 13.52 15.57 -18.42
N VAL A 28 12.53 14.75 -18.05
CA VAL A 28 11.82 14.89 -16.78
C VAL A 28 12.78 14.58 -15.63
N PRO A 29 12.94 15.48 -14.64
CA PRO A 29 13.96 15.33 -13.61
C PRO A 29 13.64 14.26 -12.55
N ARG A 30 12.36 13.87 -12.41
CA ARG A 30 11.92 12.86 -11.45
C ARG A 30 10.57 12.21 -11.80
N VAL A 31 10.38 11.00 -11.29
CA VAL A 31 9.15 10.21 -11.40
C VAL A 31 8.61 9.87 -10.00
N ILE A 32 7.29 9.93 -9.84
CA ILE A 32 6.56 9.25 -8.77
C ILE A 32 5.92 8.00 -9.39
N ALA A 33 6.28 6.82 -8.90
CA ALA A 33 5.78 5.54 -9.39
C ALA A 33 4.37 5.25 -8.85
N SER A 34 3.63 4.41 -9.57
CA SER A 34 2.29 3.93 -9.22
C SER A 34 2.36 2.82 -8.17
N ASP A 35 2.93 3.17 -7.02
CA ASP A 35 3.02 2.28 -5.87
C ASP A 35 1.72 2.31 -5.08
N TYR A 36 1.43 3.48 -4.48
CA TYR A 36 0.25 3.81 -3.68
C TYR A 36 -0.30 2.61 -2.89
N ALA A 37 0.59 1.97 -2.14
CA ALA A 37 0.37 0.67 -1.53
C ALA A 37 0.94 0.61 -0.11
N LEU A 38 0.71 -0.53 0.55
CA LEU A 38 1.49 -0.92 1.73
C LEU A 38 2.98 -0.95 1.38
N ASP A 39 3.82 -0.69 2.38
CA ASP A 39 5.28 -0.84 2.27
C ASP A 39 5.67 -2.28 1.93
N PHE A 40 5.83 -2.55 0.63
CA PHE A 40 6.16 -3.86 0.10
C PHE A 40 7.63 -4.23 0.30
N THR A 41 8.49 -3.29 0.68
CA THR A 41 9.91 -3.55 0.97
C THR A 41 10.08 -4.37 2.25
N ARG A 42 9.08 -4.31 3.14
CA ARG A 42 9.04 -5.03 4.42
C ARG A 42 8.16 -6.28 4.41
N THR A 43 7.58 -6.60 3.27
CA THR A 43 6.68 -7.76 3.11
C THR A 43 7.44 -8.96 2.59
N THR A 44 7.02 -10.17 2.99
CA THR A 44 7.60 -11.41 2.48
C THR A 44 7.27 -11.60 0.99
N PRO A 45 8.27 -11.74 0.10
CA PRO A 45 8.03 -12.02 -1.31
C PRO A 45 7.19 -13.28 -1.54
N GLY A 46 6.39 -13.30 -2.61
CA GLY A 46 5.57 -14.45 -3.01
C GLY A 46 4.25 -14.59 -2.24
N ARG A 47 4.04 -13.79 -1.20
CA ARG A 47 2.77 -13.79 -0.45
C ARG A 47 1.70 -12.99 -1.19
N ASN A 48 2.02 -11.82 -1.71
CA ASN A 48 1.04 -10.98 -2.37
C ASN A 48 1.52 -10.60 -3.77
N ARG A 49 0.89 -11.21 -4.79
CA ARG A 49 1.18 -10.95 -6.21
C ARG A 49 1.25 -9.47 -6.56
N ASN A 50 0.34 -8.63 -6.03
CA ASN A 50 0.30 -7.21 -6.36
C ASN A 50 1.48 -6.44 -5.76
N LEU A 51 1.93 -6.83 -4.56
CA LEU A 51 3.12 -6.27 -3.92
C LEU A 51 4.41 -6.79 -4.58
N ASP A 52 4.40 -8.04 -5.04
CA ASP A 52 5.52 -8.61 -5.78
C ASP A 52 5.74 -7.89 -7.12
N LEU A 53 4.67 -7.52 -7.84
CA LEU A 53 4.77 -6.72 -9.05
C LEU A 53 5.40 -5.34 -8.78
N ARG A 54 5.05 -4.70 -7.66
CA ARG A 54 5.64 -3.41 -7.26
C ARG A 54 7.11 -3.56 -6.88
N ARG A 55 7.47 -4.63 -6.15
CA ARG A 55 8.87 -4.96 -5.84
C ARG A 55 9.70 -5.20 -7.10
N ALA A 56 9.15 -5.93 -8.07
CA ALA A 56 9.81 -6.15 -9.35
C ALA A 56 9.94 -4.85 -10.16
N PHE A 57 8.94 -3.96 -10.12
CA PHE A 57 9.03 -2.65 -10.76
C PHE A 57 10.06 -1.73 -10.09
N MET A 58 10.11 -1.73 -8.74
CA MET A 58 11.10 -0.98 -7.96
C MET A 58 12.53 -1.33 -8.41
N ALA A 59 12.84 -2.62 -8.55
CA ALA A 59 14.15 -3.06 -9.04
C ALA A 59 14.48 -2.51 -10.46
N ARG A 60 13.47 -2.29 -11.31
CA ARG A 60 13.67 -1.69 -12.64
C ARG A 60 13.91 -0.20 -12.58
N ILE A 61 13.13 0.53 -11.77
CA ILE A 61 13.25 1.99 -11.70
C ILE A 61 14.51 2.41 -10.93
N ASP A 62 14.97 1.60 -9.97
CA ASP A 62 16.25 1.81 -9.28
C ASP A 62 17.46 1.67 -10.21
N ALA A 63 17.31 0.87 -11.28
CA ALA A 63 18.33 0.72 -12.32
C ALA A 63 18.23 1.77 -13.44
N ALA A 64 17.15 2.57 -13.47
CA ALA A 64 16.92 3.57 -14.51
C ALA A 64 17.69 4.88 -14.19
N PRO A 65 18.17 5.61 -15.22
CA PRO A 65 18.91 6.87 -15.03
C PRO A 65 17.99 8.06 -14.69
N ILE A 66 16.97 7.85 -13.86
CA ILE A 66 15.98 8.87 -13.47
C ILE A 66 15.66 8.78 -11.99
N ARG A 67 15.51 9.93 -11.33
CA ARG A 67 15.19 9.97 -9.90
C ARG A 67 13.76 9.48 -9.68
N ALA A 68 13.60 8.44 -8.87
CA ALA A 68 12.30 7.89 -8.52
C ALA A 68 11.88 8.26 -7.10
N THR A 69 10.58 8.22 -6.84
CA THR A 69 10.02 8.33 -5.49
C THR A 69 8.80 7.44 -5.39
N SER A 70 8.81 6.57 -4.38
CA SER A 70 7.68 5.71 -4.05
C SER A 70 6.78 6.35 -3.00
N ILE A 71 5.48 6.13 -3.12
CA ILE A 71 4.49 6.53 -2.12
C ILE A 71 3.89 5.25 -1.51
N LEU A 72 4.22 5.00 -0.24
CA LEU A 72 3.83 3.80 0.50
C LEU A 72 2.80 4.17 1.58
N ASN A 73 1.66 4.70 1.15
CA ASN A 73 0.63 5.26 2.03
C ASN A 73 -0.31 4.22 2.67
N GLY A 74 -0.16 2.93 2.36
CA GLY A 74 -1.08 1.91 2.80
C GLY A 74 -2.43 1.97 2.07
N ALA A 75 -3.50 1.51 2.73
CA ALA A 75 -4.84 1.51 2.15
C ALA A 75 -5.47 2.91 2.19
N PHE A 76 -6.18 3.28 1.13
CA PHE A 76 -6.91 4.54 1.08
C PHE A 76 -8.12 4.52 2.02
N ALA A 77 -8.32 5.59 2.79
CA ALA A 77 -9.33 5.64 3.84
C ALA A 77 -10.78 5.57 3.30
N ASP A 78 -11.03 6.10 2.11
CA ASP A 78 -12.30 6.02 1.39
C ASP A 78 -12.66 4.57 1.04
N LEU A 79 -11.68 3.75 0.63
CA LEU A 79 -11.86 2.32 0.41
C LEU A 79 -12.25 1.62 1.73
N LEU A 80 -11.55 1.95 2.82
CA LEU A 80 -11.74 1.34 4.13
C LEU A 80 -13.07 1.71 4.80
N ALA A 81 -13.67 2.85 4.43
CA ALA A 81 -14.98 3.30 4.90
C ALA A 81 -16.12 3.00 3.92
N GLY A 82 -15.79 2.59 2.69
CA GLY A 82 -16.73 2.38 1.59
C GLY A 82 -16.71 0.94 1.08
N GLN A 83 -15.94 0.69 0.01
CA GLN A 83 -16.01 -0.54 -0.78
C GLN A 83 -15.45 -1.79 -0.09
N ALA A 84 -14.49 -1.62 0.82
CA ALA A 84 -13.93 -2.70 1.65
C ALA A 84 -14.02 -2.30 3.12
N PRO A 85 -15.24 -2.29 3.70
CA PRO A 85 -15.51 -1.62 4.96
C PRO A 85 -14.82 -2.32 6.14
N ILE A 86 -13.74 -1.72 6.61
CA ILE A 86 -13.02 -2.05 7.84
C ILE A 86 -13.35 -1.01 8.92
N VAL A 87 -13.52 0.25 8.51
CA VAL A 87 -14.02 1.33 9.35
C VAL A 87 -15.54 1.35 9.23
N LEU A 88 -16.26 1.24 10.35
CA LEU A 88 -17.72 1.23 10.40
C LEU A 88 -18.25 2.47 11.14
N PRO A 89 -18.40 3.62 10.46
CA PRO A 89 -18.75 4.89 11.12
C PRO A 89 -20.10 4.86 11.83
N ARG A 90 -21.11 4.20 11.23
CA ARG A 90 -22.46 4.09 11.79
C ARG A 90 -22.49 3.46 13.18
N THR A 91 -21.65 2.45 13.41
CA THR A 91 -21.60 1.72 14.68
C THR A 91 -20.41 2.14 15.55
N ARG A 92 -19.57 3.07 15.06
CA ARG A 92 -18.33 3.54 15.71
C ARG A 92 -17.35 2.39 16.02
N ARG A 93 -17.30 1.38 15.14
CA ARG A 93 -16.41 0.21 15.28
C ARG A 93 -15.38 0.16 14.16
N VAL A 94 -14.28 -0.53 14.44
CA VAL A 94 -13.24 -0.86 13.47
C VAL A 94 -13.01 -2.36 13.52
N LEU A 95 -12.96 -2.97 12.34
CA LEU A 95 -12.55 -4.34 12.16
C LEU A 95 -11.03 -4.45 12.34
N HIS A 96 -10.58 -5.43 13.12
CA HIS A 96 -9.17 -5.70 13.33
C HIS A 96 -8.90 -7.19 13.32
N TRP A 97 -7.63 -7.52 13.13
CA TRP A 97 -7.10 -8.88 13.23
C TRP A 97 -6.17 -8.96 14.45
N GLY A 98 -6.29 -10.04 15.23
CA GLY A 98 -5.55 -10.20 16.48
C GLY A 98 -6.13 -9.40 17.65
N SER A 99 -5.34 -9.16 18.70
CA SER A 99 -5.79 -8.45 19.92
C SER A 99 -5.85 -6.93 19.72
N ALA A 100 -6.90 -6.31 20.22
CA ALA A 100 -7.03 -4.85 20.26
C ALA A 100 -6.29 -4.18 21.44
N GLU A 101 -5.90 -4.96 22.44
CA GLU A 101 -5.43 -4.45 23.74
C GLU A 101 -3.92 -4.63 23.95
N ARG A 102 -3.26 -5.50 23.18
CA ARG A 102 -1.80 -5.66 23.22
C ARG A 102 -1.15 -5.14 21.94
N GLU A 103 0.02 -4.55 22.15
CA GLU A 103 0.97 -4.03 21.17
C GLU A 103 0.87 -4.71 19.79
N GLY A 104 0.22 -4.04 18.84
CA GLY A 104 0.25 -4.41 17.44
C GLY A 104 -1.04 -5.00 16.90
N CYS A 105 -2.02 -4.13 16.63
CA CYS A 105 -2.82 -4.35 15.42
C CYS A 105 -1.83 -4.53 14.27
N SER A 106 -1.79 -5.75 13.71
CA SER A 106 -0.97 -6.01 12.54
C SER A 106 -1.52 -5.20 11.36
N PRO A 107 -0.65 -4.71 10.45
CA PRO A 107 -1.11 -4.13 9.19
C PRO A 107 -2.11 -5.06 8.50
N LEU A 108 -3.09 -4.49 7.80
CA LEU A 108 -4.05 -5.24 7.01
C LEU A 108 -3.30 -6.13 6.00
N ASP A 109 -3.26 -7.42 6.28
CA ASP A 109 -2.72 -8.46 5.40
C ASP A 109 -3.87 -9.41 5.05
N ASN A 110 -4.23 -9.44 3.77
CA ASN A 110 -5.31 -10.26 3.23
C ASN A 110 -5.03 -11.78 3.26
N HIS A 111 -3.93 -12.21 3.88
CA HIS A 111 -3.66 -13.63 4.15
C HIS A 111 -4.21 -14.13 5.49
N ARG A 112 -4.73 -13.27 6.36
CA ARG A 112 -5.12 -13.63 7.75
C ARG A 112 -6.62 -13.67 8.02
N TYR A 113 -7.43 -14.00 7.01
CA TYR A 113 -8.89 -13.99 7.12
C TYR A 113 -9.55 -14.80 8.28
N PRO A 114 -8.98 -15.86 8.89
CA PRO A 114 -9.75 -16.58 9.93
C PRO A 114 -9.88 -15.87 11.30
N ASP A 115 -9.07 -14.85 11.64
CA ASP A 115 -9.08 -14.24 12.99
C ASP A 115 -9.56 -12.78 13.01
N VAL A 116 -10.81 -12.57 12.58
CA VAL A 116 -11.43 -11.25 12.46
C VAL A 116 -12.26 -10.90 13.71
N ALA A 117 -12.02 -9.73 14.31
CA ALA A 117 -12.78 -9.22 15.46
C ALA A 117 -13.09 -7.72 15.33
N PHE A 118 -14.06 -7.23 16.11
CA PHE A 118 -14.47 -5.82 16.13
C PHE A 118 -14.11 -5.14 17.44
N THR A 119 -13.58 -3.92 17.36
CA THR A 119 -13.23 -3.11 18.53
C THR A 119 -13.73 -1.67 18.38
N PRO A 120 -14.06 -0.94 19.48
CA PRO A 120 -14.37 0.48 19.42
C PRO A 120 -13.23 1.31 18.82
N ALA A 121 -13.55 2.26 17.93
CA ALA A 121 -12.53 3.10 17.28
C ALA A 121 -11.61 3.84 18.29
N GLN A 122 -12.14 4.22 19.45
CA GLN A 122 -11.40 4.89 20.51
C GLN A 122 -10.24 4.04 21.07
N THR A 123 -10.39 2.72 21.15
CA THR A 123 -9.36 1.81 21.66
C THR A 123 -8.15 1.79 20.72
N ILE A 124 -8.37 1.75 19.41
CA ILE A 124 -7.30 1.79 18.40
C ILE A 124 -6.61 3.16 18.38
N LEU A 125 -7.36 4.25 18.47
CA LEU A 125 -6.77 5.59 18.47
C LEU A 125 -5.89 5.81 19.71
N ARG A 126 -6.32 5.37 20.89
CA ARG A 126 -5.51 5.49 22.12
C ARG A 126 -4.16 4.78 22.03
N SER A 127 -4.10 3.59 21.41
CA SER A 127 -2.84 2.85 21.26
C SER A 127 -1.92 3.42 20.17
N ALA A 128 -2.46 4.16 19.21
CA ALA A 128 -1.67 4.86 18.19
C ALA A 128 -0.99 6.13 18.72
N TYR A 129 -1.63 6.84 19.67
CA TYR A 129 -1.17 8.15 20.17
C TYR A 129 -0.36 8.11 21.48
N THR A 130 -0.20 6.97 22.14
CA THR A 130 0.72 6.81 23.30
C THR A 130 2.19 6.67 22.90
N ARG A 131 2.52 6.79 21.60
CA ARG A 131 3.89 6.83 21.08
C ARG A 131 4.19 8.21 20.48
N GLY A 132 4.30 9.20 21.35
CA GLY A 132 4.91 10.51 21.09
C GLY A 132 6.03 10.75 22.08
#